data_AF-A0A518DC66-F1
#
_entry.id   AF-A0A518DC66-F1
#
_cell.length_a   1.000
_cell.length_b   1.000
_cell.length_c   1.000
_cell.angle_alpha   90.00
_cell.angle_beta   90.00
_cell.angle_gamma   90.00
#
_symmetry.space_group_name_H-M   'P 1'
#
loop_
_entity.id
_entity.type
_entity.pdbx_description
1 polymer ?
#
loop_
_entity_poly.entity_id
_entity_poly.type
_entity_poly.pdbx_seq_one_letter_code
_entity_poly.pdbx_strand_id
1 'polypeptide(L)'
;MLPRFLLPKAQRDVAGRLYLTRSDLNAFYFATYALERPRGWKQSPTVGHYWRAALVVFFNYGVDTGTVSQSACFHEQVLWRHVSWRPEPPSGQGGDSRYGWLYYRRVKTKKQFYRPMNRVVQTHLKSLCPDQAVFGCGSSRPNEQFQRLCSLADVQPKQDIETGEEKPWVLKDLRKTCATYYDEHMPESSIEILGHSVGGVTYRRYAHRDPLAFKAIMSLSQPTAFAALSQGLDGECPCCRRRFPQA
;
A
#
# COMPACT_ATOMS: atom_id res chain seq x y z
N MET A 1 -46.95 -2.36 -4.57
CA MET A 1 -45.53 -2.02 -4.29
C MET A 1 -44.66 -2.73 -5.32
N LEU A 2 -43.82 -2.02 -6.06
CA LEU A 2 -42.84 -2.65 -6.95
C LEU A 2 -41.68 -3.20 -6.11
N PRO A 3 -41.14 -4.39 -6.44
CA PRO A 3 -39.99 -4.95 -5.72
C PRO A 3 -38.78 -4.02 -5.89
N ARG A 4 -38.18 -3.63 -4.75
CA ARG A 4 -36.89 -2.92 -4.76
C ARG A 4 -35.81 -3.95 -5.10
N PHE A 5 -35.30 -3.89 -6.33
CA PHE A 5 -34.07 -4.61 -6.67
C PHE A 5 -32.94 -4.06 -5.79
N LEU A 6 -32.20 -4.95 -5.12
CA LEU A 6 -30.99 -4.59 -4.40
C LEU A 6 -30.03 -3.92 -5.40
N LEU A 7 -29.47 -2.78 -5.03
CA LEU A 7 -28.43 -2.14 -5.84
C LEU A 7 -27.31 -3.17 -6.10
N PRO A 8 -26.82 -3.30 -7.35
CA PRO A 8 -25.72 -4.19 -7.64
C PRO A 8 -24.54 -3.88 -6.71
N LYS A 9 -24.10 -4.87 -5.91
CA LYS A 9 -22.86 -4.73 -5.15
C LYS A 9 -21.72 -4.46 -6.14
N ALA A 10 -20.80 -3.57 -5.79
CA ALA A 10 -19.65 -3.28 -6.65
C ALA A 10 -18.92 -4.59 -6.98
N GLN A 11 -18.70 -4.86 -8.27
CA GLN A 11 -17.94 -6.03 -8.70
C GLN A 11 -16.51 -5.90 -8.17
N ARG A 12 -16.12 -6.83 -7.28
CA ARG A 12 -14.85 -6.82 -6.54
C ARG A 12 -13.86 -7.85 -7.05
N ASP A 13 -14.15 -8.51 -8.17
CA ASP A 13 -13.33 -9.58 -8.74
C ASP A 13 -12.88 -9.27 -10.16
N VAL A 14 -11.62 -9.65 -10.46
CA VAL A 14 -11.10 -9.78 -11.82
C VAL A 14 -10.45 -11.17 -11.90
N ALA A 15 -10.88 -11.99 -12.85
CA ALA A 15 -10.43 -13.38 -13.00
C ALA A 15 -10.52 -14.19 -11.68
N GLY A 16 -11.63 -14.03 -10.93
CA GLY A 16 -11.87 -14.73 -9.66
C GLY A 16 -11.04 -14.22 -8.47
N ARG A 17 -10.28 -13.12 -8.62
CA ARG A 17 -9.48 -12.53 -7.54
C ARG A 17 -10.17 -11.32 -6.94
N LEU A 18 -10.56 -11.45 -5.68
CA LEU A 18 -11.10 -10.35 -4.89
C LEU A 18 -10.01 -9.31 -4.58
N TYR A 19 -10.30 -8.04 -4.86
CA TYR A 19 -9.42 -6.92 -4.56
C TYR A 19 -10.20 -5.73 -3.98
N LEU A 20 -9.46 -4.81 -3.36
CA LEU A 20 -10.01 -3.59 -2.77
C LEU A 20 -10.10 -2.50 -3.85
N THR A 21 -11.26 -1.88 -3.99
CA THR A 21 -11.47 -0.82 -4.99
C THR A 21 -10.75 0.48 -4.57
N ARG A 22 -10.59 1.42 -5.50
CA ARG A 22 -10.07 2.77 -5.17
C ARG A 22 -10.94 3.48 -4.12
N SER A 23 -12.25 3.23 -4.12
CA SER A 23 -13.16 3.77 -3.11
C SER A 23 -12.83 3.20 -1.73
N ASP A 24 -12.63 1.88 -1.63
CA ASP A 24 -12.24 1.23 -0.37
C ASP A 24 -10.88 1.75 0.12
N LEU A 25 -9.90 1.92 -0.78
CA LEU A 25 -8.58 2.49 -0.45
C LEU A 25 -8.65 3.93 0.03
N ASN A 26 -9.50 4.75 -0.59
CA ASN A 26 -9.76 6.12 -0.16
C ASN A 26 -10.41 6.14 1.24
N ALA A 27 -11.39 5.27 1.48
CA ALA A 27 -12.05 5.14 2.77
C ALA A 27 -11.05 4.72 3.86
N PHE A 28 -10.20 3.71 3.60
CA PHE A 28 -9.12 3.33 4.51
C PHE A 28 -8.18 4.48 4.83
N TYR A 29 -7.78 5.26 3.81
CA TYR A 29 -6.88 6.38 4.00
C TYR A 29 -7.47 7.41 4.97
N PHE A 30 -8.73 7.83 4.81
CA PHE A 30 -9.37 8.79 5.71
C PHE A 30 -9.69 8.19 7.08
N ALA A 31 -10.04 6.90 7.14
CA ALA A 31 -10.28 6.21 8.41
C ALA A 31 -9.01 6.17 9.31
N THR A 32 -7.81 6.32 8.73
CA THR A 32 -6.58 6.40 9.54
C THR A 32 -6.57 7.57 10.54
N TYR A 33 -7.30 8.66 10.27
CA TYR A 33 -7.40 9.78 11.22
C TYR A 33 -8.31 9.50 12.41
N ALA A 34 -9.03 8.38 12.39
CA ALA A 34 -9.80 7.90 13.54
C ALA A 34 -9.03 6.84 14.35
N LEU A 35 -7.80 6.47 13.95
CA LEU A 35 -6.99 5.52 14.71
C LEU A 35 -6.46 6.18 15.99
N GLU A 36 -6.91 5.65 17.11
CA GLU A 36 -6.47 6.08 18.44
C GLU A 36 -4.98 5.83 18.67
N ARG A 37 -4.39 6.67 19.51
CA ARG A 37 -3.02 6.49 20.00
C ARG A 37 -3.01 5.42 21.10
N PRO A 38 -2.18 4.37 20.98
CA PRO A 38 -1.99 3.40 22.05
C PRO A 38 -1.52 4.07 23.34
N ARG A 39 -1.85 3.49 24.49
CA ARG A 39 -1.37 3.99 25.78
C ARG A 39 0.16 4.04 25.79
N GLY A 40 0.72 5.18 26.20
CA GLY A 40 2.17 5.38 26.25
C GLY A 40 2.81 5.79 24.92
N TRP A 41 2.02 6.13 23.89
CA TRP A 41 2.53 6.66 22.62
C TRP A 41 3.17 8.04 22.80
N LYS A 42 4.50 8.12 22.69
CA LYS A 42 5.28 9.36 22.86
C LYS A 42 5.73 10.00 21.55
N GLN A 43 5.49 9.32 20.42
CA GLN A 43 5.93 9.77 19.11
C GLN A 43 5.05 10.92 18.60
N SER A 44 5.65 11.90 17.92
CA SER A 44 4.91 13.01 17.31
C SER A 44 3.96 12.54 16.20
N PRO A 45 4.40 11.69 15.24
CA PRO A 45 3.46 11.09 14.29
C PRO A 45 2.47 10.18 15.02
N THR A 46 1.19 10.32 14.69
CA THR A 46 0.15 9.42 15.20
C THR A 46 0.24 8.05 14.54
N VAL A 47 -0.43 7.04 15.12
CA VAL A 47 -0.60 5.74 14.45
C VAL A 47 -1.25 5.92 13.08
N GLY A 48 -2.18 6.87 12.94
CA GLY A 48 -2.77 7.25 11.66
C GLY A 48 -1.73 7.67 10.62
N HIS A 49 -0.74 8.50 10.97
CA HIS A 49 0.33 8.92 10.06
C HIS A 49 1.09 7.73 9.49
N TYR A 50 1.51 6.80 10.36
CA TYR A 50 2.21 5.59 9.94
C TYR A 50 1.35 4.69 9.06
N TRP A 51 0.06 4.55 9.37
CA TRP A 51 -0.87 3.76 8.55
C TRP A 51 -1.15 4.41 7.19
N ARG A 52 -1.23 5.74 7.08
CA ARG A 52 -1.33 6.43 5.78
C ARG A 52 -0.14 6.11 4.89
N ALA A 53 1.08 6.25 5.42
CA ALA A 53 2.30 5.91 4.70
C ALA A 53 2.36 4.42 4.34
N ALA A 54 1.96 3.53 5.26
CA ALA A 54 1.90 2.10 5.02
C ALA A 54 0.93 1.73 3.89
N LEU A 55 -0.29 2.28 3.88
CA LEU A 55 -1.28 2.04 2.82
C LEU A 55 -0.75 2.45 1.44
N VAL A 56 -0.10 3.62 1.38
CA VAL A 56 0.54 4.13 0.15
C VAL A 56 1.63 3.17 -0.34
N VAL A 57 2.47 2.67 0.57
CA VAL A 57 3.56 1.73 0.25
C VAL A 57 3.01 0.35 -0.15
N PHE A 58 1.97 -0.16 0.52
CA PHE A 58 1.29 -1.40 0.14
C PHE A 58 0.70 -1.29 -1.27
N PHE A 59 0.02 -0.21 -1.59
CA PHE A 59 -0.57 0.01 -2.91
C PHE A 59 0.49 0.09 -4.01
N ASN A 60 1.57 0.83 -3.78
CA ASN A 60 2.59 1.08 -4.80
C ASN A 60 3.56 -0.09 -5.00
N TYR A 61 3.76 -0.97 -4.01
CA TYR A 61 4.83 -1.97 -4.08
C TYR A 61 4.41 -3.39 -3.69
N GLY A 62 3.19 -3.58 -3.18
CA GLY A 62 2.69 -4.88 -2.75
C GLY A 62 3.65 -5.60 -1.80
N VAL A 63 4.19 -4.84 -0.85
CA VAL A 63 5.13 -5.35 0.16
C VAL A 63 4.43 -6.38 1.06
N ASP A 64 5.23 -7.23 1.70
CA ASP A 64 4.71 -8.15 2.70
C ASP A 64 4.46 -7.42 4.03
N THR A 65 3.56 -7.93 4.86
CA THR A 65 3.30 -7.37 6.19
C THR A 65 4.59 -7.21 7.00
N GLY A 66 5.50 -8.18 6.92
CA GLY A 66 6.80 -8.14 7.61
C GLY A 66 7.74 -7.03 7.13
N THR A 67 7.55 -6.52 5.91
CA THR A 67 8.34 -5.41 5.36
C THR A 67 7.92 -4.07 5.97
N VAL A 68 6.66 -3.95 6.40
CA VAL A 68 6.12 -2.73 7.03
C VAL A 68 6.09 -2.86 8.55
N SER A 69 5.85 -4.04 9.10
CA SER A 69 5.70 -4.27 10.54
C SER A 69 6.51 -5.47 11.01
N GLN A 70 7.39 -5.25 11.97
CA GLN A 70 8.20 -6.31 12.59
C GLN A 70 7.41 -7.10 13.64
N SER A 71 6.39 -7.84 13.21
CA SER A 71 5.57 -8.71 14.09
C SER A 71 6.26 -10.01 14.51
N ALA A 72 7.35 -10.40 13.84
CA ALA A 72 8.10 -11.62 14.13
C ALA A 72 9.61 -11.41 13.92
N CYS A 73 10.45 -12.20 14.56
CA CYS A 73 11.91 -12.05 14.54
C CYS A 73 12.54 -12.18 13.15
N PHE A 74 11.91 -12.95 12.26
CA PHE A 74 12.38 -13.14 10.89
C PHE A 74 11.90 -12.05 9.92
N HIS A 75 11.05 -11.11 10.36
CA HIS A 75 10.61 -10.00 9.51
C HIS A 75 11.74 -9.00 9.28
N GLU A 76 11.95 -8.61 8.02
CA GLU A 76 12.88 -7.55 7.65
C GLU A 76 12.09 -6.27 7.31
N GLN A 77 11.96 -5.37 8.30
CA GLN A 77 11.26 -4.10 8.13
C GLN A 77 12.08 -3.09 7.30
N VAL A 78 11.39 -2.21 6.58
CA VAL A 78 11.99 -1.00 5.99
C VAL A 78 12.49 -0.08 7.10
N LEU A 79 13.71 0.43 6.93
CA LEU A 79 14.39 1.34 7.85
C LEU A 79 14.84 2.57 7.06
N TRP A 80 15.14 3.68 7.74
CA TRP A 80 15.47 4.93 7.04
C TRP A 80 16.68 4.82 6.11
N ARG A 81 17.67 3.98 6.46
CA ARG A 81 18.79 3.66 5.58
C ARG A 81 18.39 2.98 4.26
N HIS A 82 17.18 2.45 4.17
CA HIS A 82 16.63 1.86 2.95
C HIS A 82 15.88 2.88 2.08
N VAL A 83 15.76 4.13 2.53
CA VAL A 83 15.15 5.23 1.77
C VAL A 83 16.27 6.12 1.26
N SER A 84 16.36 6.26 -0.07
CA SER A 84 17.27 7.22 -0.71
C SER A 84 16.47 8.38 -1.27
N TRP A 85 16.86 9.61 -0.94
CA TRP A 85 16.24 10.81 -1.52
C TRP A 85 16.93 11.28 -2.80
N ARG A 86 18.05 10.64 -3.17
CA ARG A 86 18.82 10.98 -4.38
C ARG A 86 18.10 10.48 -5.64
N PRO A 87 18.17 11.21 -6.76
CA PRO A 87 17.56 10.77 -8.00
C PRO A 87 18.12 9.47 -8.57
N GLU A 88 19.40 9.23 -8.37
CA GLU A 88 20.12 8.11 -8.99
C GLU A 88 19.80 6.78 -8.29
N PRO A 89 19.67 5.67 -9.05
CA PRO A 89 19.43 4.35 -8.47
C PRO A 89 20.58 3.91 -7.57
N PRO A 90 20.31 3.48 -6.32
CA PRO A 90 21.35 2.95 -5.42
C PRO A 90 22.07 1.71 -5.97
N SER A 91 21.42 0.94 -6.86
CA SER A 91 21.99 -0.23 -7.53
C SER A 91 22.85 0.14 -8.76
N GLY A 92 22.83 1.40 -9.20
CA GLY A 92 23.40 1.82 -10.49
C GLY A 92 22.59 1.34 -11.71
N GLN A 93 21.43 0.71 -11.51
CA GLN A 93 20.56 0.19 -12.57
C GLN A 93 19.17 0.82 -12.50
N GLY A 94 18.68 1.31 -13.64
CA GLY A 94 17.39 2.01 -13.76
C GLY A 94 17.54 3.46 -14.23
N GLY A 95 16.42 4.14 -14.48
CA GLY A 95 16.40 5.57 -14.81
C GLY A 95 16.26 6.44 -13.56
N ASP A 96 16.64 7.72 -13.65
CA ASP A 96 16.57 8.63 -12.49
C ASP A 96 15.15 8.86 -12.00
N SER A 97 14.97 8.78 -10.69
CA SER A 97 13.70 9.05 -10.00
C SER A 97 13.79 10.36 -9.23
N ARG A 98 13.18 11.43 -9.75
CA ARG A 98 13.13 12.74 -9.07
C ARG A 98 12.61 12.70 -7.62
N TYR A 99 11.93 11.62 -7.22
CA TYR A 99 11.36 11.48 -5.89
C TYR A 99 12.17 10.53 -4.99
N GLY A 100 13.27 9.97 -5.47
CA GLY A 100 14.14 9.05 -4.74
C GLY A 100 13.77 7.58 -4.94
N TRP A 101 14.32 6.72 -4.07
CA TRP A 101 14.25 5.27 -4.14
C TRP A 101 13.94 4.63 -2.80
N LEU A 102 13.19 3.53 -2.84
CA LEU A 102 12.92 2.67 -1.70
C LEU A 102 13.55 1.29 -1.93
N TYR A 103 14.29 0.83 -0.93
CA TYR A 103 14.86 -0.51 -0.88
C TYR A 103 14.12 -1.39 0.13
N TYR A 104 13.89 -2.65 -0.24
CA TYR A 104 13.41 -3.65 0.71
C TYR A 104 13.76 -5.05 0.21
N ARG A 105 13.80 -6.00 1.15
CA ARG A 105 14.02 -7.41 0.87
C ARG A 105 12.80 -8.22 1.29
N ARG A 106 12.49 -9.25 0.51
CA ARG A 106 11.53 -10.27 0.92
C ARG A 106 12.22 -11.45 1.52
N VAL A 107 11.84 -11.78 2.75
CA VAL A 107 12.42 -12.85 3.55
C VAL A 107 12.20 -14.21 2.88
N LYS A 108 10.94 -14.52 2.52
CA LYS A 108 10.56 -15.84 1.98
C LYS A 108 11.31 -16.21 0.69
N THR A 109 11.52 -15.23 -0.19
CA THR A 109 12.16 -15.47 -1.51
C THR A 109 13.61 -15.02 -1.56
N LYS A 110 14.10 -14.37 -0.50
CA LYS A 110 15.39 -13.67 -0.42
C LYS A 110 15.62 -12.60 -1.50
N LYS A 111 14.60 -12.25 -2.29
CA LYS A 111 14.67 -11.24 -3.37
C LYS A 111 14.81 -9.83 -2.79
N GLN A 112 15.69 -9.06 -3.40
CA GLN A 112 15.92 -7.65 -3.09
C GLN A 112 15.23 -6.78 -4.15
N PHE A 113 14.68 -5.65 -3.73
CA PHE A 113 13.98 -4.72 -4.59
C PHE A 113 14.51 -3.32 -4.39
N TYR A 114 14.85 -2.65 -5.49
CA TYR A 114 15.12 -1.23 -5.56
C TYR A 114 14.01 -0.61 -6.42
N ARG A 115 13.14 0.19 -5.81
CA ARG A 115 11.97 0.76 -6.50
C ARG A 115 12.03 2.28 -6.51
N PRO A 116 11.74 2.94 -7.64
CA PRO A 116 11.60 4.38 -7.65
C PRO A 116 10.41 4.75 -6.77
N MET A 117 10.53 5.86 -6.05
CA MET A 117 9.41 6.52 -5.40
C MET A 117 8.68 7.39 -6.43
N ASN A 118 7.36 7.44 -6.34
CA ASN A 118 6.60 8.50 -6.98
C ASN A 118 6.33 9.63 -5.97
N ARG A 119 5.73 10.73 -6.42
CA ARG A 119 5.45 11.92 -5.59
C ARG A 119 4.71 11.56 -4.31
N VAL A 120 3.71 10.70 -4.42
CA VAL A 120 2.83 10.32 -3.31
C VAL A 120 3.61 9.54 -2.26
N VAL A 121 4.37 8.52 -2.66
CA VAL A 121 5.23 7.75 -1.74
C VAL A 121 6.23 8.67 -1.04
N GLN A 122 6.95 9.50 -1.79
CA GLN A 122 7.94 10.41 -1.21
C GLN A 122 7.31 11.36 -0.19
N THR A 123 6.16 11.96 -0.52
CA THR A 123 5.47 12.91 0.37
C THR A 123 5.08 12.24 1.69
N HIS A 124 4.57 11.01 1.65
CA HIS A 124 4.17 10.28 2.85
C HIS A 124 5.34 9.81 3.69
N LEU A 125 6.46 9.41 3.07
CA LEU A 125 7.65 9.07 3.84
C LEU A 125 8.29 10.32 4.45
N LYS A 126 8.30 11.46 3.75
CA LYS A 126 8.82 12.73 4.28
C LYS A 126 7.99 13.32 5.42
N SER A 127 6.70 13.01 5.52
CA SER A 127 5.87 13.47 6.64
C SER A 127 6.11 12.69 7.94
N LEU A 128 6.89 11.60 7.88
CA LEU A 128 7.32 10.85 9.06
C LEU A 128 8.70 11.35 9.54
N CYS A 129 8.99 11.15 10.82
CA CYS A 129 10.24 11.60 11.43
C CYS A 129 11.39 10.61 11.16
N PRO A 130 12.52 11.04 10.54
CA PRO A 130 13.67 10.19 10.25
C PRO A 130 14.35 9.55 11.47
N ASP A 131 14.16 10.10 12.66
CA ASP A 131 14.79 9.61 13.89
C ASP A 131 13.99 8.46 14.55
N GLN A 132 12.90 8.03 13.93
CA GLN A 132 12.00 6.99 14.46
C GLN A 132 11.95 5.76 13.53
N ALA A 133 11.13 4.76 13.85
CA ALA A 133 10.86 3.68 12.89
C ALA A 133 10.15 4.26 11.66
N VAL A 134 10.46 3.76 10.45
CA VAL A 134 9.76 4.18 9.23
C VAL A 134 8.26 3.88 9.34
N PHE A 135 7.89 2.79 10.01
CA PHE A 135 6.48 2.43 10.24
C PHE A 135 6.25 2.04 11.71
N GLY A 136 5.68 2.97 12.48
CA GLY A 136 5.17 2.74 13.83
C GLY A 136 3.69 2.35 13.82
N CYS A 137 3.35 1.12 13.40
CA CYS A 137 1.94 0.71 13.24
C CYS A 137 1.14 0.54 14.56
N GLY A 138 1.74 0.82 15.72
CA GLY A 138 1.06 0.88 17.03
C GLY A 138 0.69 -0.47 17.66
N SER A 139 0.98 -1.60 17.01
CA SER A 139 0.65 -2.93 17.49
C SER A 139 1.61 -3.98 16.94
N SER A 140 1.86 -5.06 17.70
CA SER A 140 2.52 -6.27 17.22
C SER A 140 1.60 -7.15 16.36
N ARG A 141 0.31 -6.83 16.28
CA ARG A 141 -0.73 -7.56 15.55
C ARG A 141 -1.33 -6.71 14.42
N PRO A 142 -0.60 -6.53 13.31
CA PRO A 142 -0.98 -5.58 12.26
C PRO A 142 -2.27 -5.95 11.53
N ASN A 143 -2.66 -7.23 11.45
CA ASN A 143 -3.95 -7.62 10.87
C ASN A 143 -5.15 -7.25 11.77
N GLU A 144 -5.00 -7.27 13.10
CA GLU A 144 -6.08 -6.81 14.01
C GLU A 144 -6.28 -5.30 13.86
N GLN A 145 -5.19 -4.54 13.80
CA GLN A 145 -5.25 -3.10 13.54
C GLN A 145 -5.85 -2.80 12.14
N PHE A 146 -5.53 -3.62 11.14
CA PHE A 146 -6.15 -3.53 9.82
C PHE A 146 -7.65 -3.87 9.86
N GLN A 147 -8.09 -4.86 10.64
CA GLN A 147 -9.54 -5.11 10.84
C GLN A 147 -10.23 -3.90 11.45
N ARG A 148 -9.63 -3.29 12.48
CA ARG A 148 -10.16 -2.07 13.10
C ARG A 148 -10.29 -0.95 12.06
N LEU A 149 -9.30 -0.81 11.18
CA LEU A 149 -9.35 0.15 10.09
C LEU A 149 -10.46 -0.18 9.09
N CYS A 150 -10.70 -1.47 8.79
CA CYS A 150 -11.83 -1.89 7.95
C CYS A 150 -13.18 -1.50 8.56
N SER A 151 -13.35 -1.70 9.87
CA SER A 151 -14.56 -1.26 10.58
C SER A 151 -14.72 0.26 10.57
N LEU A 152 -13.65 1.02 10.79
CA LEU A 152 -13.70 2.50 10.77
C LEU A 152 -14.00 3.06 9.37
N ALA A 153 -13.58 2.35 8.32
CA ALA A 153 -13.81 2.74 6.94
C ALA A 153 -15.16 2.23 6.38
N ASP A 154 -15.93 1.48 7.18
CA ASP A 154 -17.18 0.81 6.76
C ASP A 154 -17.01 -0.06 5.50
N VAL A 155 -15.83 -0.67 5.35
CA VAL A 155 -15.55 -1.55 4.20
C VAL A 155 -16.07 -2.95 4.50
N GLN A 156 -17.12 -3.31 3.77
CA GLN A 156 -17.77 -4.62 3.87
C GLN A 156 -16.77 -5.77 3.61
N PRO A 157 -16.92 -6.91 4.31
CA PRO A 157 -16.08 -8.09 4.11
C PRO A 157 -16.17 -8.59 2.67
N LYS A 158 -15.20 -9.43 2.28
CA LYS A 158 -15.19 -10.03 0.95
C LYS A 158 -16.01 -11.31 0.98
N GLN A 159 -16.89 -11.48 0.00
CA GLN A 159 -17.72 -12.67 -0.10
C GLN A 159 -17.05 -13.66 -1.04
N ASP A 160 -16.87 -14.89 -0.57
CA ASP A 160 -16.40 -16.00 -1.38
C ASP A 160 -17.50 -16.40 -2.37
N ILE A 161 -17.20 -16.40 -3.68
CA ILE A 161 -18.21 -16.60 -4.72
C ILE A 161 -18.73 -18.04 -4.74
N GLU A 162 -17.87 -19.01 -4.42
CA GLU A 162 -18.20 -20.44 -4.47
C GLU A 162 -19.01 -20.87 -3.26
N THR A 163 -18.64 -20.36 -2.07
CA THR A 163 -19.24 -20.79 -0.80
C THR A 163 -20.25 -19.80 -0.22
N GLY A 164 -20.28 -18.56 -0.73
CA GLY A 164 -21.08 -17.46 -0.18
C GLY A 164 -20.58 -16.92 1.17
N GLU A 165 -19.50 -17.49 1.73
CA GLU A 165 -18.96 -17.16 3.04
C GLU A 165 -18.31 -15.77 3.06
N GLU A 166 -18.60 -14.99 4.10
CA GLU A 166 -17.95 -13.70 4.31
C GLU A 166 -16.59 -13.88 4.99
N LYS A 167 -15.54 -13.33 4.37
CA LYS A 167 -14.16 -13.39 4.87
C LYS A 167 -13.64 -11.98 5.15
N PRO A 168 -12.89 -11.78 6.25
CA PRO A 168 -12.27 -10.50 6.52
C PRO A 168 -11.19 -10.15 5.49
N TRP A 169 -11.00 -8.85 5.27
CA TRP A 169 -9.87 -8.32 4.51
C TRP A 169 -8.62 -8.35 5.37
N VAL A 170 -7.53 -8.91 4.86
CA VAL A 170 -6.25 -8.95 5.58
C VAL A 170 -5.16 -8.24 4.78
N LEU A 171 -4.04 -7.90 5.41
CA LEU A 171 -2.98 -7.12 4.75
C LEU A 171 -2.43 -7.79 3.48
N LYS A 172 -2.44 -9.13 3.40
CA LYS A 172 -2.08 -9.85 2.17
C LYS A 172 -3.00 -9.53 0.98
N ASP A 173 -4.23 -9.08 1.23
CA ASP A 173 -5.16 -8.70 0.17
C ASP A 173 -4.79 -7.34 -0.42
N LEU A 174 -4.18 -6.41 0.34
CA LEU A 174 -3.61 -5.17 -0.24
C LEU A 174 -2.53 -5.48 -1.28
N ARG A 175 -1.75 -6.54 -1.05
CA ARG A 175 -0.76 -7.00 -2.04
C ARG A 175 -1.42 -7.56 -3.30
N LYS A 176 -2.54 -8.28 -3.17
CA LYS A 176 -3.33 -8.72 -4.33
C LYS A 176 -3.91 -7.52 -5.08
N THR A 177 -4.46 -6.55 -4.35
CA THR A 177 -4.96 -5.28 -4.90
C THR A 177 -3.88 -4.55 -5.70
N CYS A 178 -2.67 -4.43 -5.15
CA CYS A 178 -1.52 -3.87 -5.87
C CYS A 178 -1.26 -4.63 -7.18
N ALA A 179 -1.22 -5.96 -7.14
CA ALA A 179 -1.03 -6.78 -8.35
C ALA A 179 -2.10 -6.49 -9.41
N THR A 180 -3.37 -6.49 -9.02
CA THR A 180 -4.50 -6.26 -9.92
C THR A 180 -4.40 -4.89 -10.59
N TYR A 181 -4.16 -3.82 -9.82
CA TYR A 181 -4.05 -2.47 -10.39
C TYR A 181 -2.84 -2.31 -11.31
N TYR A 182 -1.73 -2.99 -11.03
CA TYR A 182 -0.58 -2.96 -11.92
C TYR A 182 -0.85 -3.69 -13.23
N ASP A 183 -1.44 -4.89 -13.19
CA ASP A 183 -1.76 -5.62 -14.43
C ASP A 183 -2.86 -4.93 -15.25
N GLU A 184 -3.83 -4.28 -14.61
CA GLU A 184 -4.85 -3.46 -15.27
C GLU A 184 -4.22 -2.23 -15.95
N HIS A 185 -3.32 -1.54 -15.25
CA HIS A 185 -2.63 -0.35 -15.76
C HIS A 185 -1.61 -0.67 -16.85
N MET A 186 -0.86 -1.75 -16.67
CA MET A 186 0.22 -2.20 -17.53
C MET A 186 0.33 -3.73 -17.45
N PRO A 187 -0.21 -4.44 -18.46
CA PRO A 187 -0.24 -5.90 -18.46
C PRO A 187 1.12 -6.54 -18.15
N GLU A 188 1.09 -7.60 -17.34
CA GLU A 188 2.25 -8.35 -16.82
C GLU A 188 3.19 -7.58 -15.88
N SER A 189 2.95 -6.29 -15.63
CA SER A 189 3.83 -5.53 -14.73
C SER A 189 3.77 -6.02 -13.29
N SER A 190 2.68 -6.65 -12.83
CA SER A 190 2.57 -7.15 -11.45
C SER A 190 3.61 -8.23 -11.13
N ILE A 191 4.00 -9.03 -12.14
CA ILE A 191 5.04 -10.06 -12.02
C ILE A 191 6.35 -9.40 -11.63
N GLU A 192 6.69 -8.30 -12.28
CA GLU A 192 7.91 -7.55 -12.02
C GLU A 192 7.82 -6.83 -10.68
N ILE A 193 6.75 -6.07 -10.44
CA ILE A 193 6.55 -5.32 -9.19
C ILE A 193 6.66 -6.24 -7.98
N LEU A 194 5.97 -7.39 -8.02
CA LEU A 194 5.98 -8.39 -6.97
C LEU A 194 7.10 -9.42 -7.13
N GLY A 195 8.00 -9.30 -8.10
CA GLY A 195 9.08 -10.25 -8.34
C GLY A 195 8.65 -11.72 -8.27
N HIS A 196 7.53 -12.08 -8.91
CA HIS A 196 7.14 -13.49 -9.04
C HIS A 196 8.05 -14.15 -10.09
N SER A 197 8.52 -15.37 -9.80
CA SER A 197 9.32 -16.12 -10.77
C SER A 197 8.40 -16.70 -11.84
N VAL A 198 8.77 -16.59 -13.11
CA VAL A 198 7.97 -17.12 -14.23
C VAL A 198 8.67 -18.32 -14.84
N GLY A 199 7.91 -19.38 -15.11
CA GLY A 199 8.43 -20.72 -15.39
C GLY A 199 9.15 -20.91 -16.73
N GLY A 200 9.10 -19.96 -17.68
CA GLY A 200 9.61 -20.16 -19.04
C GLY A 200 11.07 -19.73 -19.27
N VAL A 201 11.87 -20.58 -19.92
CA VAL A 201 13.27 -20.28 -20.34
C VAL A 201 13.32 -19.09 -21.32
N THR A 202 12.30 -18.94 -22.16
CA THR A 202 12.13 -17.81 -23.08
C THR A 202 11.85 -16.50 -22.33
N TYR A 203 11.09 -16.56 -21.23
CA TYR A 203 10.71 -15.40 -20.42
C TYR A 203 11.89 -14.82 -19.62
N ARG A 204 12.85 -15.67 -19.23
CA ARG A 204 14.09 -15.28 -18.55
C ARG A 204 15.08 -14.53 -19.44
N ARG A 205 15.03 -14.72 -20.78
CA ARG A 205 16.00 -14.12 -21.72
C ARG A 205 15.66 -12.70 -22.18
N TYR A 206 14.45 -12.20 -21.93
CA TYR A 206 14.03 -10.84 -22.33
C TYR A 206 14.23 -9.78 -21.24
N ALA A 207 14.89 -10.10 -20.13
CA ALA A 207 14.67 -9.37 -18.88
C ALA A 207 15.68 -8.25 -18.56
N HIS A 208 15.74 -7.20 -19.39
CA HIS A 208 15.96 -5.85 -18.85
C HIS A 208 14.58 -5.29 -18.49
N ARG A 209 14.00 -5.72 -17.36
CA ARG A 209 12.62 -5.37 -16.96
C ARG A 209 12.51 -4.27 -15.92
N ASP A 210 13.64 -3.80 -15.41
CA ASP A 210 13.69 -2.60 -14.59
C ASP A 210 13.01 -1.38 -15.25
N PRO A 211 13.11 -1.16 -16.57
CA PRO A 211 12.32 -0.13 -17.25
C PRO A 211 10.80 -0.33 -17.16
N LEU A 212 10.31 -1.57 -17.19
CA LEU A 212 8.87 -1.87 -17.08
C LEU A 212 8.36 -1.54 -15.69
N ALA A 213 9.03 -2.05 -14.64
CA ALA A 213 8.67 -1.76 -13.27
C ALA A 213 8.77 -0.26 -12.96
N PHE A 214 9.82 0.40 -13.44
CA PHE A 214 10.00 1.84 -13.30
C PHE A 214 8.84 2.59 -13.96
N LYS A 215 8.55 2.32 -15.23
CA LYS A 215 7.46 2.97 -15.97
C LYS A 215 6.11 2.73 -15.29
N ALA A 216 5.84 1.49 -14.86
CA ALA A 216 4.61 1.13 -14.17
C ALA A 216 4.43 1.94 -12.87
N ILE A 217 5.44 1.96 -11.99
CA ILE A 217 5.38 2.68 -10.70
C ILE A 217 5.19 4.19 -10.90
N MET A 218 5.91 4.76 -11.88
CA MET A 218 5.91 6.20 -12.12
C MET A 218 4.62 6.69 -12.79
N SER A 219 3.88 5.82 -13.46
CA SER A 219 2.65 6.17 -14.19
C SER A 219 1.36 5.61 -13.59
N LEU A 220 1.44 4.75 -12.57
CA LEU A 220 0.26 4.19 -11.92
C LEU A 220 -0.61 5.29 -11.31
N SER A 221 -1.86 5.36 -11.74
CA SER A 221 -2.86 6.27 -11.15
C SER A 221 -3.10 5.94 -9.68
N GLN A 222 -3.01 6.96 -8.82
CA GLN A 222 -3.11 6.81 -7.37
C GLN A 222 -4.56 7.01 -6.91
N PRO A 223 -5.00 6.32 -5.83
CA PRO A 223 -6.21 6.71 -5.11
C PRO A 223 -6.18 8.20 -4.76
N THR A 224 -7.28 8.90 -4.99
CA THR A 224 -7.34 10.36 -4.86
C THR A 224 -7.02 10.83 -3.43
N ALA A 225 -7.39 10.04 -2.41
CA ALA A 225 -7.09 10.36 -1.02
C ALA A 225 -5.59 10.42 -0.76
N PHE A 226 -4.76 9.65 -1.48
CA PHE A 226 -3.31 9.68 -1.31
C PHE A 226 -2.68 10.99 -1.79
N ALA A 227 -3.39 11.82 -2.55
CA ALA A 227 -2.91 13.14 -2.92
C ALA A 227 -3.16 14.20 -1.82
N ALA A 228 -4.03 13.92 -0.84
CA ALA A 228 -4.51 14.91 0.14
C ALA A 228 -3.36 15.63 0.86
N LEU A 229 -2.37 14.87 1.35
CA LEU A 229 -1.18 15.42 2.00
C LEU A 229 -0.40 16.37 1.08
N SER A 230 -0.20 15.99 -0.19
CA SER A 230 0.54 16.82 -1.16
C SER A 230 -0.22 18.05 -1.65
N GLN A 231 -1.54 18.07 -1.44
CA GLN A 231 -2.45 19.18 -1.78
C GLN A 231 -2.72 20.11 -0.59
N GLY A 232 -2.08 19.87 0.56
CA GLY A 232 -2.30 20.66 1.78
C GLY A 232 -3.66 20.43 2.43
N LEU A 233 -4.31 19.29 2.12
CA LEU A 233 -5.60 18.89 2.69
C LEU A 233 -5.43 17.85 3.81
N ASP A 234 -4.23 17.75 4.37
CA ASP A 234 -3.95 16.82 5.47
C ASP A 234 -4.79 17.23 6.69
N GLY A 235 -5.49 16.27 7.29
CA GLY A 235 -6.29 16.50 8.47
C GLY A 235 -7.71 17.02 8.24
N GLU A 236 -8.17 17.24 7.00
CA GLU A 236 -9.53 17.77 6.72
C GLU A 236 -10.35 16.89 5.76
N CYS A 237 -11.68 16.80 5.97
CA CYS A 237 -12.56 16.15 4.98
C CYS A 237 -12.53 16.94 3.67
N PRO A 238 -12.28 16.30 2.51
CA PRO A 238 -12.38 16.98 1.22
C PRO A 238 -13.82 17.48 0.93
N CYS A 239 -14.81 16.87 1.58
CA CYS A 239 -16.24 17.16 1.42
C CYS A 239 -16.69 18.46 2.12
N CYS A 240 -16.32 18.61 3.40
CA CYS A 240 -16.90 19.63 4.29
C CYS A 240 -15.84 20.43 5.04
N ARG A 241 -14.54 20.18 4.79
CA ARG A 241 -13.39 20.83 5.44
C ARG A 241 -13.34 20.67 6.96
N ARG A 242 -14.16 19.79 7.53
CA ARG A 242 -14.10 19.47 8.97
C ARG A 242 -12.79 18.76 9.27
N ARG A 243 -12.12 19.20 10.35
CA ARG A 243 -10.92 18.53 10.86
C ARG A 243 -11.22 17.14 11.35
N PHE A 244 -10.33 16.20 11.03
CA PHE A 244 -10.40 14.85 11.55
C PHE A 244 -9.93 14.77 13.01
N PRO A 245 -10.34 13.76 13.78
CA PRO A 245 -10.04 13.66 15.21
C PRO A 245 -8.55 13.58 15.56
N GLN A 246 -7.73 12.97 14.71
CA GLN A 246 -6.28 12.83 14.89
C GLN A 246 -5.49 13.52 13.75
N ALA A 247 -6.04 14.62 13.23
CA ALA A 247 -5.34 15.54 12.31
C ALA A 247 -4.06 16.10 12.95
#